data_AF-R5B6W0-F1
#
_entry.id   AF-R5B6W0-F1
#
_cell.length_a   1.000
_cell.length_b   1.000
_cell.length_c   1.000
_cell.angle_alpha   90.00
_cell.angle_beta   90.00
_cell.angle_gamma   90.00
#
_symmetry.space_group_name_H-M   'P 1'
#
loop_
_entity.id
_entity.type
_entity.pdbx_description
1 polymer ?
#
loop_
_entity_poly.entity_id
_entity_poly.type
_entity_poly.pdbx_seq_one_letter_code
_entity_poly.pdbx_strand_id
1 'polypeptide(L)'
;MIEVYKIFNATARLAISIALGGALSACFTGVESTPKIGAADFRKQNVTDAPEQHYLDDVVPQTLGNWSPGKKLLVTDDKLAILLGPEAEKGAALKGTELTFTGMQDVVSITGEKVAQLNFTTAYGLPVSYRMDASVQKVSERKSVDIPLTVDLDIVEDVKRKMRGNTYYVMTRDWYNVSNEPMQGRRFVPVKVADVVPGSSFYPVLLVLEDEKGEQFHMYMSVGSDVKSPRGFATLFSLSNPKLRYPSISDDAWKHIINGTVTEDMTRDECRLSLGAPDNIDRRAGYSVLREVWSYENGRYLIFEDGLLRSYRQ
;
A
#
# COMPACT_ATOMS: atom_id res chain seq x y z
N MET A 1 -52.88 -80.68 36.35
CA MET A 1 -51.55 -80.76 36.99
C MET A 1 -50.54 -80.07 36.09
N ILE A 2 -50.05 -78.89 36.54
CA ILE A 2 -48.70 -78.31 36.34
C ILE A 2 -48.12 -78.52 34.93
N GLU A 3 -48.43 -77.68 33.95
CA GLU A 3 -47.98 -76.30 33.69
C GLU A 3 -46.56 -76.21 33.10
N VAL A 4 -46.59 -75.95 31.80
CA VAL A 4 -45.52 -75.72 30.82
C VAL A 4 -45.22 -74.23 30.82
N TYR A 5 -44.01 -73.80 31.20
CA TYR A 5 -43.20 -72.75 30.57
C TYR A 5 -42.00 -72.37 31.46
N LYS A 6 -40.77 -72.68 31.03
CA LYS A 6 -39.54 -72.09 31.58
C LYS A 6 -39.17 -70.87 30.73
N ILE A 7 -39.62 -69.70 31.17
CA ILE A 7 -39.20 -68.38 30.69
C ILE A 7 -37.98 -67.92 31.51
N PHE A 8 -36.99 -67.41 30.77
CA PHE A 8 -36.00 -66.39 31.13
C PHE A 8 -36.03 -65.90 32.59
N ASN A 9 -35.04 -66.30 33.38
CA ASN A 9 -34.71 -65.71 34.68
C ASN A 9 -33.26 -65.20 34.68
N ALA A 10 -33.13 -63.89 34.53
CA ALA A 10 -32.07 -63.10 35.14
C ALA A 10 -32.61 -61.67 35.35
N THR A 11 -33.63 -61.58 36.20
CA THR A 11 -34.09 -60.37 36.89
C THR A 11 -32.90 -59.72 37.61
N ALA A 12 -32.57 -58.47 37.31
CA ALA A 12 -33.17 -57.24 37.84
C ALA A 12 -32.59 -56.82 39.21
N ARG A 13 -32.04 -55.59 39.21
CA ARG A 13 -32.03 -54.61 40.31
C ARG A 13 -31.07 -54.85 41.50
N LEU A 14 -29.91 -54.20 41.42
CA LEU A 14 -29.22 -53.56 42.56
C LEU A 14 -29.27 -52.03 42.27
N ALA A 15 -30.16 -51.24 42.88
CA ALA A 15 -29.95 -50.47 44.13
C ALA A 15 -28.72 -49.54 44.03
N ILE A 16 -28.83 -48.27 43.60
CA ILE A 16 -29.31 -47.07 44.33
C ILE A 16 -28.61 -46.84 45.69
N SER A 17 -27.71 -45.84 45.69
CA SER A 17 -27.34 -44.94 46.79
C SER A 17 -26.41 -45.39 47.93
N ILE A 18 -25.10 -45.18 47.71
CA ILE A 18 -24.12 -44.64 48.69
C ILE A 18 -23.27 -43.63 47.89
N ALA A 19 -23.65 -42.35 47.80
CA ALA A 19 -23.32 -41.26 48.74
C ALA A 19 -21.81 -40.95 48.87
N LEU A 20 -21.40 -39.93 48.11
CA LEU A 20 -20.49 -38.83 48.47
C LEU A 20 -19.01 -39.14 48.81
N GLY A 21 -18.13 -38.88 47.84
CA GLY A 21 -16.69 -38.70 48.09
C GLY A 21 -15.87 -38.78 46.80
N GLY A 22 -15.64 -37.64 46.15
CA GLY A 22 -14.74 -37.57 44.98
C GLY A 22 -15.07 -36.48 43.97
N ALA A 23 -15.41 -35.28 44.42
CA ALA A 23 -15.18 -34.10 43.60
C ALA A 23 -13.67 -33.77 43.61
N LEU A 24 -13.21 -33.25 42.47
CA LEU A 24 -11.97 -32.51 42.23
C LEU A 24 -10.74 -33.30 41.74
N SER A 25 -10.29 -32.85 40.57
CA SER A 25 -8.91 -32.80 40.06
C SER A 25 -8.60 -33.72 38.87
N ALA A 26 -9.30 -33.49 37.76
CA ALA A 26 -8.68 -33.63 36.45
C ALA A 26 -8.32 -32.21 35.98
N CYS A 27 -7.11 -31.78 36.33
CA CYS A 27 -6.49 -30.59 35.75
C CYS A 27 -6.33 -30.84 34.26
N PHE A 28 -7.23 -30.28 33.46
CA PHE A 28 -7.07 -30.20 32.01
C PHE A 28 -6.01 -29.13 31.75
N THR A 29 -4.72 -29.46 31.91
CA THR A 29 -3.64 -28.63 31.38
C THR A 29 -3.51 -28.92 29.89
N GLY A 30 -4.55 -28.56 29.14
CA GLY A 30 -4.43 -28.31 27.72
C GLY A 30 -3.68 -26.99 27.57
N VAL A 31 -2.35 -27.05 27.61
CA VAL A 31 -1.52 -25.96 27.09
C VAL A 31 -1.72 -26.02 25.57
N GLU A 32 -2.84 -25.50 25.10
CA GLU A 32 -2.96 -25.10 23.71
C GLU A 32 -1.99 -23.94 23.58
N SER A 33 -0.79 -24.26 23.12
CA SER A 33 0.20 -23.30 22.69
C SER A 33 -0.47 -22.41 21.67
N THR A 34 -0.99 -21.27 22.13
CA THR A 34 -1.41 -20.18 21.26
C THR A 34 -0.24 -19.98 20.31
N PRO A 35 -0.40 -20.24 19.00
CA PRO A 35 0.69 -20.04 18.08
C PRO A 35 1.16 -18.61 18.28
N LYS A 36 2.47 -18.40 18.43
CA LYS A 36 3.03 -17.06 18.34
C LYS A 36 2.64 -16.55 16.95
N ILE A 37 1.59 -15.74 16.88
CA ILE A 37 1.28 -14.91 15.72
C ILE A 37 2.38 -13.84 15.70
N GLY A 38 3.56 -14.25 15.24
CA GLY A 38 4.64 -13.37 14.89
C GLY A 38 4.35 -12.73 13.55
N ALA A 39 5.11 -11.69 13.19
CA ALA A 39 5.02 -11.00 11.90
C ALA A 39 5.09 -11.92 10.65
N ALA A 40 5.42 -13.20 10.83
CA ALA A 40 5.37 -14.23 9.80
C ALA A 40 3.95 -14.71 9.43
N ASP A 41 2.96 -14.62 10.33
CA ASP A 41 1.59 -15.07 10.02
C ASP A 41 0.82 -14.07 9.17
N PHE A 42 1.15 -12.77 9.25
CA PHE A 42 0.72 -11.77 8.25
C PHE A 42 1.41 -11.91 6.90
N ARG A 43 2.55 -12.62 6.83
CA ARG A 43 3.24 -12.97 5.57
C ARG A 43 2.75 -14.28 4.96
N LYS A 44 1.88 -15.02 5.66
CA LYS A 44 1.30 -16.31 5.23
C LYS A 44 -0.17 -16.23 4.83
N GLN A 45 -0.77 -15.03 4.78
CA GLN A 45 -1.70 -14.81 3.68
C GLN A 45 -0.82 -14.78 2.44
N ASN A 46 -0.98 -15.80 1.59
CA ASN A 46 -0.35 -15.89 0.28
C ASN A 46 -0.15 -14.47 -0.27
N VAL A 47 1.01 -14.20 -0.89
CA VAL A 47 1.04 -13.26 -2.01
C VAL A 47 0.10 -13.87 -3.04
N THR A 48 -1.18 -13.68 -2.77
CA THR A 48 -2.28 -13.99 -3.64
C THR A 48 -2.07 -12.91 -4.67
N ASP A 49 -1.76 -13.33 -5.88
CA ASP A 49 -1.88 -12.54 -7.10
C ASP A 49 -3.26 -11.85 -7.04
N ALA A 50 -3.25 -10.66 -6.44
CA ALA A 50 -4.44 -9.91 -6.15
C ALA A 50 -4.65 -9.00 -7.36
N PRO A 51 -5.88 -8.82 -7.86
CA PRO A 51 -6.12 -8.00 -9.03
C PRO A 51 -5.54 -6.58 -8.91
N GLU A 52 -5.45 -6.05 -7.68
CA GLU A 52 -4.77 -4.79 -7.38
C GLU A 52 -3.28 -4.76 -7.75
N GLN A 53 -2.54 -5.88 -7.61
CA GLN A 53 -1.11 -5.95 -7.91
C GLN A 53 -0.84 -5.80 -9.41
N HIS A 54 -1.75 -6.32 -10.24
CA HIS A 54 -1.63 -6.33 -11.69
C HIS A 54 -2.40 -5.20 -12.37
N TYR A 55 -3.00 -4.30 -11.58
CA TYR A 55 -3.94 -3.30 -12.10
C TYR A 55 -3.30 -2.36 -13.12
N LEU A 56 -1.99 -2.05 -13.02
CA LEU A 56 -1.28 -1.15 -13.94
C LEU A 56 -0.16 -1.85 -14.74
N ASP A 57 -0.17 -3.19 -14.84
CA ASP A 57 0.90 -3.95 -15.52
C ASP A 57 1.01 -3.66 -17.02
N ASP A 58 -0.07 -3.19 -17.62
CA ASP A 58 -0.14 -2.74 -19.02
C ASP A 58 0.39 -1.31 -19.23
N VAL A 59 0.61 -0.55 -18.15
CA VAL A 59 1.21 0.78 -18.22
C VAL A 59 2.72 0.66 -18.08
N VAL A 60 3.37 0.52 -19.22
CA VAL A 60 4.82 0.31 -19.31
C VAL A 60 5.50 1.42 -20.10
N PRO A 61 6.69 1.89 -19.66
CA PRO A 61 7.45 2.87 -20.43
C PRO A 61 7.83 2.31 -21.80
N GLN A 62 7.77 3.17 -22.81
CA GLN A 62 8.30 2.83 -24.12
C GLN A 62 9.81 2.66 -24.04
N THR A 63 10.32 1.59 -24.64
CA THR A 63 11.76 1.42 -24.83
C THR A 63 12.31 2.57 -25.68
N LEU A 64 13.55 2.98 -25.42
CA LEU A 64 14.16 4.11 -26.13
C LEU A 64 14.24 3.89 -27.64
N GLY A 65 14.41 2.64 -28.09
CA GLY A 65 14.39 2.30 -29.52
C GLY A 65 13.06 2.57 -30.23
N ASN A 66 11.96 2.66 -29.46
CA ASN A 66 10.62 2.96 -29.96
C ASN A 66 10.24 4.44 -29.81
N TRP A 67 11.12 5.29 -29.25
CA TRP A 67 10.84 6.72 -29.16
C TRP A 67 10.84 7.36 -30.54
N SER A 68 9.73 8.02 -30.88
CA SER A 68 9.62 8.84 -32.09
C SER A 68 9.79 10.32 -31.78
N PRO A 69 10.30 11.12 -32.74
CA PRO A 69 10.27 12.58 -32.62
C PRO A 69 8.88 13.09 -32.23
N GLY A 70 8.83 14.01 -31.27
CA GLY A 70 7.59 14.53 -30.70
C GLY A 70 7.22 13.95 -29.33
N LYS A 71 7.85 12.87 -28.87
CA LYS A 71 7.68 12.39 -27.49
C LYS A 71 8.05 13.47 -26.48
N LYS A 72 7.27 13.60 -25.42
CA LYS A 72 7.40 14.69 -24.45
C LYS A 72 7.73 14.20 -23.05
N LEU A 73 8.63 14.93 -22.39
CA LEU A 73 8.95 14.75 -20.98
C LEU A 73 8.71 16.07 -20.25
N LEU A 74 8.06 16.03 -19.09
CA LEU A 74 7.93 17.21 -18.24
C LEU A 74 9.15 17.32 -17.32
N VAL A 75 9.78 18.49 -17.26
CA VAL A 75 10.88 18.75 -16.35
C VAL A 75 10.36 19.07 -14.94
N THR A 76 10.87 18.37 -13.93
CA THR A 76 10.42 18.53 -12.53
C THR A 76 11.31 19.45 -11.70
N ASP A 77 12.55 19.71 -12.14
CA ASP A 77 13.53 20.53 -11.43
C ASP A 77 14.50 21.22 -12.40
N ASP A 78 14.82 22.49 -12.14
CA ASP A 78 15.72 23.31 -12.96
C ASP A 78 17.15 22.77 -13.02
N LYS A 79 17.57 21.96 -12.04
CA LYS A 79 18.90 21.32 -12.00
C LYS A 79 19.14 20.39 -13.19
N LEU A 80 18.10 19.98 -13.92
CA LEU A 80 18.26 19.24 -15.17
C LEU A 80 19.14 20.00 -16.18
N ALA A 81 19.13 21.34 -16.16
CA ALA A 81 19.93 22.16 -17.07
C ALA A 81 21.43 21.78 -17.05
N ILE A 82 21.97 21.40 -15.89
CA ILE A 82 23.38 21.00 -15.70
C ILE A 82 23.70 19.72 -16.49
N LEU A 83 22.71 18.85 -16.69
CA LEU A 83 22.88 17.57 -17.38
C LEU A 83 22.64 17.67 -18.91
N LEU A 84 22.00 18.75 -19.37
CA LEU A 84 21.59 18.96 -20.76
C LEU A 84 22.66 19.66 -21.63
N GLY A 85 23.82 19.98 -21.02
CA GLY A 85 24.93 20.66 -21.66
C GLY A 85 24.90 22.19 -21.56
N PRO A 86 25.96 22.87 -22.00
CA PRO A 86 26.21 24.29 -21.71
C PRO A 86 25.21 25.26 -22.37
N GLU A 87 24.43 24.82 -23.36
CA GLU A 87 23.37 25.64 -23.95
C GLU A 87 22.16 25.77 -23.01
N ALA A 88 21.87 24.74 -22.21
CA ALA A 88 20.76 24.75 -21.25
C ALA A 88 21.06 25.57 -19.98
N GLU A 89 22.33 25.66 -19.57
CA GLU A 89 22.75 26.39 -18.36
C GLU A 89 22.59 27.92 -18.48
N LYS A 90 22.49 28.46 -19.70
CA LYS A 90 22.51 29.91 -19.95
C LYS A 90 21.17 30.66 -19.74
N GLY A 91 20.21 30.06 -19.04
CA GLY A 91 19.18 30.86 -18.35
C GLY A 91 17.72 30.64 -18.72
N ALA A 92 17.23 29.39 -18.71
CA ALA A 92 15.79 29.15 -18.70
C ALA A 92 15.37 28.41 -17.43
N ALA A 93 14.31 28.88 -16.77
CA ALA A 93 13.57 28.05 -15.83
C ALA A 93 12.94 26.91 -16.64
N LEU A 94 13.46 25.70 -16.45
CA LEU A 94 13.03 24.50 -17.16
C LEU A 94 11.93 23.79 -16.38
N LYS A 95 11.89 23.92 -15.04
CA LYS A 95 10.87 23.29 -14.20
C LYS A 95 9.47 23.67 -14.67
N GLY A 96 8.63 22.65 -14.87
CA GLY A 96 7.26 22.78 -15.37
C GLY A 96 7.16 22.94 -16.89
N THR A 97 8.29 22.92 -17.62
CA THR A 97 8.30 22.96 -19.09
C THR A 97 8.50 21.57 -19.68
N GLU A 98 8.16 21.44 -20.97
CA GLU A 98 8.31 20.19 -21.72
C GLU A 98 9.65 20.16 -22.48
N LEU A 99 10.27 18.98 -22.49
CA LEU A 99 11.30 18.59 -23.44
C LEU A 99 10.66 17.72 -24.52
N THR A 100 10.81 18.13 -25.78
CA THR A 100 10.33 17.37 -26.93
C THR A 100 11.50 16.63 -27.56
N PHE A 101 11.46 15.30 -27.57
CA PHE A 101 12.48 14.46 -28.18
C PHE A 101 12.53 14.69 -29.70
N THR A 102 13.72 14.87 -30.25
CA THR A 102 13.94 15.09 -31.69
C THR A 102 14.74 13.98 -32.35
N GLY A 103 15.49 13.20 -31.58
CA GLY A 103 16.23 12.04 -32.08
C GLY A 103 17.41 11.69 -31.18
N MET A 104 18.18 10.68 -31.59
CA MET A 104 19.39 10.27 -30.89
C MET A 104 20.48 9.85 -31.87
N GLN A 105 21.72 9.96 -31.43
CA GLN A 105 22.90 9.61 -32.23
C GLN A 105 24.05 9.13 -31.34
N ASP A 106 24.97 8.34 -31.92
CA ASP A 106 26.23 8.01 -31.25
C ASP A 106 27.18 9.21 -31.32
N VAL A 107 27.78 9.55 -30.19
CA VAL A 107 28.89 10.51 -30.09
C VAL A 107 30.08 9.84 -29.39
N VAL A 108 31.29 10.35 -29.65
CA VAL A 108 32.52 9.84 -29.01
C VAL A 108 32.70 10.55 -27.67
N SER A 109 32.85 9.78 -26.60
CA SER A 109 33.12 10.27 -25.24
C SER A 109 34.56 10.75 -25.09
N ILE A 110 34.88 11.36 -23.95
CA ILE A 110 36.26 11.73 -23.59
C ILE A 110 37.21 10.53 -23.47
N THR A 111 36.67 9.33 -23.26
CA THR A 111 37.43 8.07 -23.19
C THR A 111 37.57 7.38 -24.55
N GLY A 112 37.02 7.96 -25.62
CA GLY A 112 37.04 7.40 -26.97
C GLY A 112 35.94 6.38 -27.26
N GLU A 113 35.07 6.11 -26.29
CA GLU A 113 33.96 5.16 -26.42
C GLU A 113 32.74 5.81 -27.08
N LYS A 114 31.89 5.01 -27.74
CA LYS A 114 30.62 5.49 -28.28
C LYS A 114 29.55 5.55 -27.19
N VAL A 115 28.94 6.70 -27.02
CA VAL A 115 27.80 6.93 -26.12
C VAL A 115 26.64 7.56 -26.88
N ALA A 116 25.42 7.22 -26.50
CA ALA A 116 24.22 7.81 -27.06
C ALA A 116 24.05 9.24 -26.56
N GLN A 117 23.77 10.16 -27.48
CA GLN A 117 23.31 11.50 -27.19
C GLN A 117 21.85 11.61 -27.65
N LEU A 118 20.95 11.85 -26.71
CA LEU A 118 19.55 12.14 -26.95
C LEU A 118 19.41 13.64 -27.17
N ASN A 119 18.70 14.03 -28.22
CA ASN A 119 18.47 15.43 -28.58
C ASN A 119 17.01 15.79 -28.27
N PHE A 120 16.84 16.98 -27.71
CA PHE A 120 15.53 17.53 -27.36
C PHE A 120 15.43 18.98 -27.82
N THR A 121 14.21 19.47 -27.88
CA THR A 121 13.89 20.89 -27.97
C THR A 121 13.09 21.27 -26.73
N THR A 122 13.50 22.33 -26.04
CA THR A 122 12.74 22.86 -24.92
C THR A 122 11.44 23.53 -25.40
N ALA A 123 10.51 23.79 -24.49
CA ALA A 123 9.29 24.55 -24.79
C ALA A 123 9.55 25.93 -25.45
N TYR A 124 10.75 26.50 -25.26
CA TYR A 124 11.15 27.79 -25.84
C TYR A 124 11.87 27.65 -27.19
N GLY A 125 11.98 26.45 -27.75
CA GLY A 125 12.64 26.19 -29.03
C GLY A 125 14.16 26.01 -28.96
N LEU A 126 14.75 25.95 -27.77
CA LEU A 126 16.19 25.76 -27.60
C LEU A 126 16.56 24.29 -27.82
N PRO A 127 17.49 23.96 -28.73
CA PRO A 127 18.03 22.61 -28.84
C PRO A 127 18.91 22.28 -27.64
N VAL A 128 18.70 21.13 -27.02
CA VAL A 128 19.47 20.65 -25.88
C VAL A 128 19.77 19.16 -26.05
N SER A 129 20.77 18.65 -25.33
CA SER A 129 21.19 17.25 -25.49
C SER A 129 21.54 16.58 -24.17
N TYR A 130 21.12 15.34 -24.00
CA TYR A 130 21.43 14.52 -22.83
C TYR A 130 22.30 13.33 -23.24
N ARG A 131 23.43 13.13 -22.55
CA ARG A 131 24.35 12.02 -22.83
C ARG A 131 24.07 10.84 -21.91
N MET A 132 24.00 9.65 -22.51
CA MET A 132 23.88 8.37 -21.81
C MET A 132 25.26 7.78 -21.50
N ASP A 133 25.23 6.63 -20.83
CA ASP A 133 26.38 5.82 -20.42
C ASP A 133 26.78 4.72 -21.43
N ALA A 134 26.03 4.55 -22.52
CA ALA A 134 26.29 3.52 -23.55
C ALA A 134 25.82 3.96 -24.94
N SER A 135 26.26 3.27 -25.99
CA SER A 135 25.89 3.54 -27.39
C SER A 135 24.39 3.40 -27.66
N VAL A 136 23.91 4.03 -28.74
CA VAL A 136 22.50 4.01 -29.20
C VAL A 136 21.96 2.59 -29.26
N GLN A 137 22.73 1.65 -29.82
CA GLN A 137 22.33 0.25 -29.91
C GLN A 137 22.02 -0.35 -28.53
N LYS A 138 22.94 -0.18 -27.57
CA LYS A 138 22.79 -0.75 -26.21
C LYS A 138 21.66 -0.07 -25.42
N VAL A 139 21.51 1.25 -25.53
CA VAL A 139 20.46 1.97 -24.79
C VAL A 139 19.08 1.72 -25.37
N SER A 140 18.96 1.47 -26.67
CA SER A 140 17.69 1.19 -27.35
C SER A 140 17.03 -0.12 -26.89
N GLU A 141 17.85 -1.09 -26.46
CA GLU A 141 17.40 -2.39 -25.95
C GLU A 141 16.96 -2.35 -24.48
N ARG A 142 17.19 -1.22 -23.77
CA ARG A 142 16.79 -1.07 -22.37
C ARG A 142 15.26 -1.05 -22.27
N LYS A 143 14.74 -1.82 -21.30
CA LYS A 143 13.30 -1.87 -21.01
C LYS A 143 12.73 -0.52 -20.59
N SER A 144 13.54 0.31 -19.94
CA SER A 144 13.22 1.66 -19.55
C SER A 144 14.45 2.54 -19.65
N VAL A 145 14.23 3.81 -19.94
CA VAL A 145 15.25 4.85 -19.84
C VAL A 145 14.72 5.91 -18.89
N ASP A 146 15.55 6.23 -17.91
CA ASP A 146 15.29 7.29 -16.95
C ASP A 146 16.13 8.51 -17.35
N ILE A 147 15.45 9.62 -17.62
CA ILE A 147 16.10 10.93 -17.77
C ILE A 147 15.87 11.65 -16.44
N PRO A 148 16.93 11.91 -15.65
CA PRO A 148 16.78 12.47 -14.32
C PRO A 148 15.93 13.74 -14.31
N LEU A 149 15.17 13.95 -13.24
CA LEU A 149 14.38 15.18 -13.04
C LEU A 149 13.35 15.42 -14.16
N THR A 150 12.86 14.34 -14.78
CA THR A 150 11.76 14.40 -15.73
C THR A 150 10.66 13.39 -15.40
N VAL A 151 9.47 13.61 -15.97
CA VAL A 151 8.35 12.68 -15.96
C VAL A 151 7.95 12.41 -17.40
N ASP A 152 7.83 11.14 -17.75
CA ASP A 152 7.29 10.72 -19.05
C ASP A 152 5.79 11.00 -19.12
N LEU A 153 5.39 11.91 -20.00
CA LEU A 153 3.99 12.32 -20.14
C LEU A 153 3.10 11.21 -20.72
N ASP A 154 3.66 10.28 -21.50
CA ASP A 154 2.88 9.16 -22.05
C ASP A 154 2.42 8.23 -20.91
N ILE A 155 3.28 7.99 -19.91
CA ILE A 155 2.93 7.21 -18.72
C ILE A 155 1.79 7.87 -17.94
N VAL A 156 1.88 9.19 -17.75
CA VAL A 156 0.82 9.94 -17.05
C VAL A 156 -0.50 9.83 -17.80
N GLU A 157 -0.47 9.95 -19.13
CA GLU A 157 -1.67 9.85 -19.97
C GLU A 157 -2.25 8.43 -20.01
N ASP A 158 -1.41 7.39 -20.01
CA ASP A 158 -1.86 6.00 -19.95
C ASP A 158 -2.54 5.68 -18.61
N VAL A 159 -1.96 6.14 -17.49
CA VAL A 159 -2.62 6.05 -16.18
C VAL A 159 -3.91 6.86 -16.15
N LYS A 160 -3.91 8.09 -16.70
CA LYS A 160 -5.11 8.94 -16.81
C LYS A 160 -6.23 8.21 -17.54
N ARG A 161 -5.94 7.63 -18.70
CA ARG A 161 -6.91 6.87 -19.50
C ARG A 161 -7.50 5.69 -18.74
N LYS A 162 -6.68 5.03 -17.92
CA LYS A 162 -7.11 3.85 -17.16
C LYS A 162 -7.87 4.17 -15.89
N MET A 163 -7.48 5.23 -15.17
CA MET A 163 -7.97 5.51 -13.82
C MET A 163 -8.99 6.63 -13.74
N ARG A 164 -8.94 7.64 -14.61
CA ARG A 164 -9.79 8.82 -14.51
C ARG A 164 -11.27 8.45 -14.60
N GLY A 165 -12.07 8.98 -13.68
CA GLY A 165 -13.51 8.71 -13.58
C GLY A 165 -13.86 7.47 -12.75
N ASN A 166 -12.91 6.56 -12.51
CA ASN A 166 -13.14 5.37 -11.69
C ASN A 166 -13.11 5.70 -10.19
N THR A 167 -13.71 4.80 -9.40
CA THR A 167 -13.76 4.89 -7.94
C THR A 167 -13.04 3.68 -7.34
N TYR A 168 -12.20 3.94 -6.33
CA TYR A 168 -11.46 2.92 -5.60
C TYR A 168 -11.55 3.16 -4.09
N TYR A 169 -11.18 2.17 -3.28
CA TYR A 169 -11.11 2.33 -1.83
C TYR A 169 -9.68 2.66 -1.43
N VAL A 170 -9.45 3.83 -0.87
CA VAL A 170 -8.10 4.24 -0.44
C VAL A 170 -7.63 3.43 0.76
N MET A 171 -6.39 2.96 0.76
CA MET A 171 -5.84 2.05 1.79
C MET A 171 -4.94 2.76 2.80
N THR A 172 -4.53 4.00 2.51
CA THR A 172 -3.67 4.83 3.36
C THR A 172 -4.36 6.13 3.76
N ARG A 173 -3.90 6.71 4.87
CA ARG A 173 -4.29 8.03 5.37
C ARG A 173 -3.31 9.14 4.96
N ASP A 174 -2.21 8.77 4.31
CA ASP A 174 -1.17 9.71 3.89
C ASP A 174 -1.60 10.44 2.62
N TRP A 175 -2.44 11.45 2.81
CA TRP A 175 -2.98 12.29 1.76
C TRP A 175 -2.17 13.57 1.65
N TYR A 176 -2.36 14.29 0.55
CA TYR A 176 -1.87 15.64 0.36
C TYR A 176 -3.05 16.56 0.08
N ASN A 177 -2.99 17.80 0.56
CA ASN A 177 -3.99 18.80 0.19
C ASN A 177 -3.78 19.25 -1.27
N VAL A 178 -4.65 20.14 -1.76
CA VAL A 178 -4.56 20.70 -3.13
C VAL A 178 -3.27 21.51 -3.38
N SER A 179 -2.60 21.97 -2.31
CA SER A 179 -1.29 22.63 -2.36
C SER A 179 -0.11 21.65 -2.31
N ASN A 180 -0.37 20.34 -2.35
CA ASN A 180 0.61 19.26 -2.21
C ASN A 180 1.35 19.22 -0.86
N GLU A 181 0.71 19.69 0.21
CA GLU A 181 1.22 19.57 1.57
C GLU A 181 0.64 18.33 2.26
N PRO A 182 1.44 17.60 3.05
CA PRO A 182 0.94 16.42 3.76
C PRO A 182 -0.24 16.75 4.68
N MET A 183 -1.29 15.93 4.63
CA MET A 183 -2.45 16.00 5.51
C MET A 183 -2.87 14.61 5.96
N GLN A 184 -3.55 14.54 7.10
CA GLN A 184 -4.12 13.29 7.59
C GLN A 184 -5.49 13.06 6.98
N GLY A 185 -5.57 12.04 6.15
CA GLY A 185 -6.78 11.58 5.50
C GLY A 185 -7.48 10.45 6.23
N ARG A 186 -8.41 9.84 5.49
CA ARG A 186 -9.18 8.66 5.88
C ARG A 186 -8.72 7.46 5.07
N ARG A 187 -8.96 6.25 5.56
CA ARG A 187 -8.75 5.03 4.78
C ARG A 187 -9.99 4.15 4.75
N PHE A 188 -9.99 3.21 3.83
CA PHE A 188 -11.08 2.30 3.48
C PHE A 188 -12.36 3.00 3.02
N VAL A 189 -12.24 4.25 2.56
CA VAL A 189 -13.34 5.04 2.01
C VAL A 189 -13.25 5.07 0.48
N PRO A 190 -14.40 5.11 -0.22
CA PRO A 190 -14.41 5.23 -1.66
C PRO A 190 -13.96 6.64 -2.07
N VAL A 191 -13.10 6.72 -3.08
CA VAL A 191 -12.58 7.97 -3.64
C VAL A 191 -12.60 7.88 -5.16
N LYS A 192 -12.98 8.96 -5.82
CA LYS A 192 -13.05 9.05 -7.27
C LYS A 192 -11.79 9.71 -7.80
N VAL A 193 -11.23 9.17 -8.89
CA VAL A 193 -10.12 9.81 -9.61
C VAL A 193 -10.69 10.90 -10.51
N ALA A 194 -10.59 12.16 -10.09
CA ALA A 194 -11.05 13.30 -10.85
C ALA A 194 -10.13 13.60 -12.03
N ASP A 195 -8.81 13.55 -11.77
CA ASP A 195 -7.79 13.68 -12.81
C ASP A 195 -6.49 12.98 -12.42
N VAL A 196 -5.60 12.84 -13.40
CA VAL A 196 -4.24 12.34 -13.25
C VAL A 196 -3.31 13.33 -13.93
N VAL A 197 -2.34 13.84 -13.18
CA VAL A 197 -1.39 14.86 -13.65
C VAL A 197 0.05 14.43 -13.36
N PRO A 198 1.05 15.05 -14.01
CA PRO A 198 2.45 14.76 -13.73
C PRO A 198 2.80 15.05 -12.27
N GLY A 199 3.53 14.14 -11.64
CA GLY A 199 3.99 14.26 -10.26
C GLY A 199 5.41 14.79 -10.15
N SER A 200 6.28 13.99 -9.56
CA SER A 200 7.70 14.29 -9.32
C SER A 200 8.59 13.24 -9.99
N SER A 201 9.90 13.49 -10.01
CA SER A 201 10.89 12.52 -10.48
C SER A 201 10.90 11.20 -9.68
N PHE A 202 10.40 11.19 -8.45
CA PHE A 202 10.31 9.98 -7.62
C PHE A 202 8.96 9.25 -7.79
N TYR A 203 7.91 10.03 -7.99
CA TYR A 203 6.54 9.55 -8.15
C TYR A 203 5.95 10.22 -9.39
N PRO A 204 6.04 9.58 -10.57
CA PRO A 204 5.73 10.24 -11.85
C PRO A 204 4.27 10.65 -11.98
N VAL A 205 3.38 10.06 -11.17
CA VAL A 205 1.96 10.36 -11.19
C VAL A 205 1.52 11.04 -9.91
N LEU A 206 0.79 12.14 -10.06
CA LEU A 206 -0.02 12.76 -9.02
C LEU A 206 -1.51 12.54 -9.36
N LEU A 207 -2.22 11.87 -8.46
CA LEU A 207 -3.65 11.63 -8.58
C LEU A 207 -4.40 12.81 -7.96
N VAL A 208 -5.35 13.37 -8.70
CA VAL A 208 -6.34 14.32 -8.18
C VAL A 208 -7.58 13.52 -7.82
N LEU A 209 -7.89 13.43 -6.54
CA LEU A 209 -8.92 12.56 -5.97
C LEU A 209 -10.02 13.40 -5.33
N GLU A 210 -11.23 12.88 -5.36
CA GLU A 210 -12.40 13.43 -4.68
C GLU A 210 -12.95 12.37 -3.72
N ASP A 211 -13.17 12.75 -2.46
CA ASP A 211 -13.83 11.88 -1.49
C ASP A 211 -15.36 11.91 -1.65
N GLU A 212 -16.10 11.15 -0.82
CA GLU A 212 -17.56 11.08 -0.95
C GLU A 212 -18.30 12.38 -0.62
N LYS A 213 -17.61 13.37 -0.04
CA LYS A 213 -18.14 14.72 0.20
C LYS A 213 -17.82 15.69 -0.94
N GLY A 214 -17.04 15.24 -1.94
CA GLY A 214 -16.53 16.07 -3.01
C GLY A 214 -15.32 16.92 -2.61
N GLU A 215 -14.69 16.63 -1.47
CA GLU A 215 -13.46 17.31 -1.06
C GLU A 215 -12.28 16.76 -1.86
N GLN A 216 -11.50 17.67 -2.44
CA GLN A 216 -10.34 17.32 -3.26
C GLN A 216 -9.08 17.15 -2.42
N PHE A 217 -8.33 16.10 -2.74
CA PHE A 217 -7.02 15.81 -2.17
C PHE A 217 -6.16 15.10 -3.20
N HIS A 218 -4.86 15.05 -2.95
CA HIS A 218 -3.89 14.44 -3.87
C HIS A 218 -3.17 13.25 -3.25
N MET A 219 -2.73 12.33 -4.12
CA MET A 219 -1.83 11.25 -3.75
C MET A 219 -0.79 11.02 -4.84
N TYR A 220 0.48 10.95 -4.44
CA TYR A 220 1.56 10.51 -5.32
C TYR A 220 1.52 8.99 -5.51
N MET A 221 1.71 8.55 -6.74
CA MET A 221 1.72 7.14 -7.12
C MET A 221 2.94 6.83 -8.00
N SER A 222 3.53 5.66 -7.77
CA SER A 222 4.53 5.06 -8.65
C SER A 222 3.85 4.20 -9.71
N VAL A 223 4.46 4.14 -10.89
CA VAL A 223 3.98 3.34 -12.02
C VAL A 223 5.09 2.39 -12.46
N GLY A 224 4.71 1.19 -12.90
CA GLY A 224 5.62 0.14 -13.35
C GLY A 224 5.56 -1.11 -12.48
N SER A 225 6.21 -2.16 -12.97
CA SER A 225 6.08 -3.54 -12.48
C SER A 225 6.89 -3.85 -11.21
N ASP A 226 7.44 -2.84 -10.52
CA ASP A 226 8.05 -3.10 -9.21
C ASP A 226 6.96 -3.29 -8.17
N VAL A 227 6.62 -4.55 -7.92
CA VAL A 227 5.65 -4.98 -6.90
C VAL A 227 6.03 -4.48 -5.50
N LYS A 228 7.29 -4.09 -5.27
CA LYS A 228 7.76 -3.51 -4.00
C LYS A 228 7.77 -1.99 -3.99
N SER A 229 7.26 -1.35 -5.03
CA SER A 229 7.15 0.10 -5.05
C SER A 229 6.30 0.58 -3.86
N PRO A 230 6.83 1.46 -3.00
CA PRO A 230 6.16 1.85 -1.76
C PRO A 230 4.85 2.61 -2.00
N ARG A 231 4.59 3.07 -3.24
CA ARG A 231 3.38 3.80 -3.63
C ARG A 231 2.78 3.29 -4.95
N GLY A 232 2.85 1.98 -5.20
CA GLY A 232 2.10 1.36 -6.30
C GLY A 232 0.59 1.31 -6.04
N PHE A 233 -0.21 0.96 -7.06
CA PHE A 233 -1.68 0.93 -6.97
C PHE A 233 -2.17 0.07 -5.80
N ALA A 234 -1.67 -1.17 -5.65
CA ALA A 234 -2.10 -2.09 -4.59
C ALA A 234 -1.79 -1.62 -3.16
N THR A 235 -0.82 -0.72 -2.99
CA THR A 235 -0.49 -0.13 -1.70
C THR A 235 -1.43 1.03 -1.37
N LEU A 236 -1.91 1.74 -2.39
CA LEU A 236 -2.74 2.93 -2.23
C LEU A 236 -4.25 2.62 -2.28
N PHE A 237 -4.67 1.60 -3.01
CA PHE A 237 -6.07 1.34 -3.34
C PHE A 237 -6.44 -0.14 -3.25
N SER A 238 -7.72 -0.39 -2.95
CA SER A 238 -8.40 -1.65 -3.24
C SER A 238 -9.52 -1.45 -4.26
N LEU A 239 -9.71 -2.46 -5.12
CA LEU A 239 -10.77 -2.51 -6.12
C LEU A 239 -12.15 -2.85 -5.49
N SER A 240 -12.15 -3.36 -4.26
CA SER A 240 -13.36 -3.78 -3.54
C SER A 240 -13.43 -3.13 -2.17
N ASN A 241 -14.63 -3.03 -1.60
CA ASN A 241 -14.82 -2.43 -0.27
C ASN A 241 -14.11 -3.27 0.81
N PRO A 242 -13.07 -2.73 1.50
CA PRO A 242 -12.35 -3.48 2.52
C PRO A 242 -13.23 -3.92 3.70
N LYS A 243 -14.32 -3.19 3.99
CA LYS A 243 -15.27 -3.51 5.06
C LYS A 243 -15.88 -4.90 4.90
N LEU A 244 -16.06 -5.38 3.67
CA LEU A 244 -16.66 -6.68 3.40
C LEU A 244 -15.84 -7.86 3.96
N ARG A 245 -14.53 -7.66 4.19
CA ARG A 245 -13.66 -8.65 4.82
C ARG A 245 -13.82 -8.71 6.35
N TYR A 246 -14.54 -7.74 6.95
CA TYR A 246 -14.70 -7.58 8.38
C TYR A 246 -16.18 -7.36 8.77
N PRO A 247 -17.06 -8.34 8.50
CA PRO A 247 -18.49 -8.22 8.78
C PRO A 247 -18.82 -8.19 10.28
N SER A 248 -17.93 -8.67 11.14
CA SER A 248 -18.12 -8.70 12.60
C SER A 248 -17.82 -7.38 13.29
N ILE A 249 -17.03 -6.49 12.66
CA ILE A 249 -16.71 -5.17 13.22
C ILE A 249 -17.98 -4.30 13.14
N SER A 250 -18.35 -3.60 14.21
CA SER A 250 -19.52 -2.72 14.20
C SER A 250 -19.29 -1.48 13.32
N ASP A 251 -20.37 -0.80 12.92
CA ASP A 251 -20.26 0.44 12.15
C ASP A 251 -19.57 1.56 12.96
N ASP A 252 -19.79 1.61 14.26
CA ASP A 252 -19.16 2.60 15.13
C ASP A 252 -17.66 2.36 15.27
N ALA A 253 -17.22 1.12 15.51
CA ALA A 253 -15.80 0.77 15.49
C ALA A 253 -15.17 1.02 14.10
N TRP A 254 -15.92 0.78 13.02
CA TRP A 254 -15.44 1.05 11.66
C TRP A 254 -15.22 2.53 11.38
N LYS A 255 -16.08 3.43 11.88
CA LYS A 255 -15.86 4.88 11.80
C LYS A 255 -14.53 5.27 12.45
N HIS A 256 -14.21 4.68 13.60
CA HIS A 256 -12.93 4.91 14.26
C HIS A 256 -11.75 4.40 13.42
N ILE A 257 -11.86 3.21 12.82
CA ILE A 257 -10.84 2.63 11.92
C ILE A 257 -10.60 3.49 10.68
N ILE A 258 -11.66 4.00 10.05
CA ILE A 258 -11.56 4.88 8.87
C ILE A 258 -10.75 6.14 9.20
N ASN A 259 -11.02 6.73 10.37
CA ASN A 259 -10.38 7.95 10.84
C ASN A 259 -9.03 7.69 11.56
N GLY A 260 -8.61 6.43 11.67
CA GLY A 260 -7.46 5.97 12.45
C GLY A 260 -7.45 6.55 13.87
N THR A 261 -8.59 6.39 14.54
CA THR A 261 -8.81 6.66 15.96
C THR A 261 -9.24 5.38 16.65
N VAL A 262 -9.26 5.39 17.98
CA VAL A 262 -9.76 4.27 18.78
C VAL A 262 -10.78 4.76 19.80
N THR A 263 -11.60 3.84 20.30
CA THR A 263 -12.56 4.06 21.38
C THR A 263 -12.56 2.86 22.32
N GLU A 264 -13.05 3.06 23.53
CA GLU A 264 -13.24 1.97 24.51
C GLU A 264 -14.01 0.79 23.91
N ASP A 265 -13.74 -0.40 24.43
CA ASP A 265 -14.28 -1.69 23.99
C ASP A 265 -13.87 -2.16 22.57
N MET A 266 -13.06 -1.39 21.84
CA MET A 266 -12.44 -1.91 20.61
C MET A 266 -11.50 -3.08 20.92
N THR A 267 -11.58 -4.12 20.10
CA THR A 267 -10.69 -5.28 20.16
C THR A 267 -9.27 -4.94 19.71
N ARG A 268 -8.31 -5.81 20.06
CA ARG A 268 -6.92 -5.70 19.57
C ARG A 268 -6.84 -5.64 18.04
N ASP A 269 -7.64 -6.42 17.33
CA ASP A 269 -7.60 -6.45 15.86
C ASP A 269 -8.20 -5.19 15.24
N GLU A 270 -9.28 -4.65 15.82
CA GLU A 270 -9.82 -3.35 15.41
C GLU A 270 -8.83 -2.21 15.67
N CYS A 271 -8.15 -2.21 16.82
CA CYS A 271 -7.11 -1.24 17.14
C CYS A 271 -5.90 -1.36 16.19
N ARG A 272 -5.47 -2.58 15.86
CA ARG A 272 -4.39 -2.82 14.88
C ARG A 272 -4.81 -2.41 13.48
N LEU A 273 -6.05 -2.70 13.11
CA LEU A 273 -6.61 -2.25 11.83
C LEU A 273 -6.71 -0.72 11.80
N SER A 274 -6.95 -0.06 12.94
CA SER A 274 -7.06 1.41 13.06
C SER A 274 -5.69 2.13 13.09
N LEU A 275 -4.74 1.70 13.91
CA LEU A 275 -3.49 2.44 14.14
C LEU A 275 -2.27 1.79 13.49
N GLY A 276 -2.41 0.57 12.98
CA GLY A 276 -1.28 -0.24 12.51
C GLY A 276 -0.65 -1.07 13.64
N ALA A 277 0.47 -1.70 13.32
CA ALA A 277 1.22 -2.50 14.28
C ALA A 277 1.84 -1.58 15.35
N PRO A 278 1.75 -1.93 16.65
CA PRO A 278 2.47 -1.22 17.69
C PRO A 278 3.97 -1.53 17.64
N ASP A 279 4.78 -0.60 18.13
CA ASP A 279 6.23 -0.76 18.20
C ASP A 279 6.65 -1.71 19.34
N ASN A 280 5.89 -1.68 20.44
CA ASN A 280 6.10 -2.57 21.57
C ASN A 280 4.78 -3.05 22.17
N ILE A 281 4.81 -4.28 22.68
CA ILE A 281 3.70 -4.93 23.38
C ILE A 281 4.22 -5.48 24.72
N ASP A 282 3.79 -4.89 25.83
CA ASP A 282 4.03 -5.38 27.19
C ASP A 282 2.80 -6.17 27.68
N ARG A 283 2.99 -7.40 28.15
CA ARG A 283 1.91 -8.27 28.66
C ARG A 283 2.17 -8.62 30.10
N ARG A 284 1.21 -8.30 30.96
CA ARG A 284 1.25 -8.59 32.39
C ARG A 284 0.06 -9.43 32.77
N ALA A 285 0.32 -10.65 33.21
CA ALA A 285 -0.71 -11.49 33.83
C ALA A 285 -0.98 -10.94 35.24
N GLY A 286 -2.19 -10.40 35.45
CA GLY A 286 -2.71 -10.16 36.79
C GLY A 286 -3.31 -11.43 37.39
N TYR A 287 -3.78 -11.36 38.64
CA TYR A 287 -4.45 -12.49 39.30
C TYR A 287 -5.80 -12.86 38.66
N SER A 288 -6.48 -11.92 38.00
CA SER A 288 -7.82 -12.12 37.43
C SER A 288 -8.03 -11.53 36.02
N VAL A 289 -7.11 -10.70 35.54
CA VAL A 289 -7.24 -9.98 34.26
C VAL A 289 -5.91 -10.05 33.52
N LEU A 290 -5.96 -10.32 32.22
CA LEU A 290 -4.80 -10.19 31.36
C LEU A 290 -4.68 -8.74 30.89
N ARG A 291 -3.63 -8.04 31.35
CA ARG A 291 -3.36 -6.66 30.94
C ARG A 291 -2.31 -6.62 29.85
N GLU A 292 -2.61 -5.92 28.76
CA GLU A 292 -1.71 -5.75 27.62
C GLU A 292 -1.57 -4.25 27.30
N VAL A 293 -0.33 -3.76 27.20
CA VAL A 293 -0.02 -2.36 26.91
C VAL A 293 0.72 -2.27 25.58
N TRP A 294 0.16 -1.52 24.64
CA TRP A 294 0.78 -1.24 23.35
C TRP A 294 1.33 0.18 23.34
N SER A 295 2.53 0.35 22.80
CA SER A 295 3.19 1.66 22.66
C SER A 295 3.55 1.93 21.20
N TYR A 296 3.47 3.21 20.80
CA TYR A 296 3.84 3.69 19.47
C TYR A 296 4.90 4.81 19.53
N GLU A 297 5.67 5.03 18.45
CA GLU A 297 6.81 5.98 18.35
C GLU A 297 6.50 7.43 18.78
N ASN A 298 5.23 7.83 18.75
CA ASN A 298 4.79 9.20 19.11
C ASN A 298 4.25 9.32 20.55
N GLY A 299 4.56 8.38 21.43
CA GLY A 299 4.08 8.38 22.82
C GLY A 299 2.60 8.04 22.98
N ARG A 300 1.95 7.58 21.90
CA ARG A 300 0.61 6.98 21.97
C ARG A 300 0.69 5.63 22.65
N TYR A 301 -0.31 5.31 23.44
CA TYR A 301 -0.41 4.01 24.06
C TYR A 301 -1.86 3.54 24.17
N LEU A 302 -2.03 2.22 24.16
CA LEU A 302 -3.31 1.54 24.37
C LEU A 302 -3.16 0.54 25.53
N ILE A 303 -4.15 0.47 26.41
CA ILE A 303 -4.21 -0.48 27.52
C ILE A 303 -5.44 -1.35 27.32
N PHE A 304 -5.20 -2.64 27.17
CA PHE A 304 -6.21 -3.67 27.02
C PHE A 304 -6.36 -4.48 28.29
N GLU A 305 -7.59 -4.87 28.58
CA GLU A 305 -7.94 -5.85 29.61
C GLU A 305 -8.82 -6.91 28.96
N ASP A 306 -8.40 -8.18 29.08
CA ASP A 306 -9.09 -9.34 28.48
C ASP A 306 -9.38 -9.18 26.97
N GLY A 307 -8.50 -8.45 26.28
CA GLY A 307 -8.54 -8.26 24.82
C GLY A 307 -9.34 -7.06 24.33
N LEU A 308 -9.98 -6.30 25.23
CA LEU A 308 -10.75 -5.10 24.92
C LEU A 308 -10.02 -3.83 25.40
N LEU A 309 -10.12 -2.75 24.62
CA LEU A 309 -9.50 -1.47 24.96
C LEU A 309 -10.20 -0.83 26.16
N ARG A 310 -9.44 -0.51 27.21
CA ARG A 310 -9.96 0.14 28.43
C ARG A 310 -9.46 1.55 28.64
N SER A 311 -8.26 1.88 28.15
CA SER A 311 -7.68 3.22 28.31
C SER A 311 -6.64 3.46 27.23
N TYR A 312 -6.50 4.70 26.77
CA TYR A 312 -5.58 5.08 25.71
C TYR A 312 -5.16 6.55 25.79
N ARG A 313 -4.06 6.86 25.11
CA ARG A 313 -3.66 8.23 24.73
C ARG A 313 -3.33 8.24 23.25
N GLN A 314 -3.96 9.16 22.50
CA GLN A 314 -3.78 9.30 21.05
C GLN A 314 -3.39 10.72 20.66
#